data_AF-A0A962HZK3-F1
#
_entry.id   AF-A0A962HZK3-F1
#
_cell.length_a   1.000
_cell.length_b   1.000
_cell.length_c   1.000
_cell.angle_alpha   90.00
_cell.angle_beta   90.00
_cell.angle_gamma   90.00
#
_symmetry.space_group_name_H-M   'P 1'
#
loop_
_entity.id
_entity.type
_entity.pdbx_description
1 polymer ?
#
loop_
_entity_poly.entity_id
_entity_poly.type
_entity_poly.pdbx_seq_one_letter_code
_entity_poly.pdbx_strand_id
1 'polypeptide(L)'
;MPDLLIRGIEDELAERIKNYARDRGMTINASILEIVRSALSARPTTAVASRAREIDEGDGEMRVLGGSWSSDEARAFHEAIGALENLK
;
A
#
# COMPACT_ATOMS: atom_id res chain seq x y z
N MET A 1 -14.38 6.34 -2.33
CA MET A 1 -13.67 5.50 -1.34
C MET A 1 -12.19 5.57 -1.71
N PRO A 2 -11.25 5.86 -0.79
CA PRO A 2 -9.84 5.93 -1.16
C PRO A 2 -9.32 4.52 -1.43
N ASP A 3 -8.73 4.31 -2.61
CA ASP A 3 -8.25 2.99 -3.06
C ASP A 3 -6.91 2.59 -2.41
N LEU A 4 -6.19 3.54 -1.81
CA LEU A 4 -4.91 3.33 -1.14
C LEU A 4 -4.85 4.20 0.12
N LEU A 5 -4.48 3.59 1.24
CA LEU A 5 -4.29 4.28 2.51
C LEU A 5 -2.89 3.99 3.06
N ILE A 6 -2.10 5.04 3.20
CA ILE A 6 -0.73 4.97 3.72
C ILE A 6 -0.77 5.28 5.22
N ARG A 7 -0.32 4.32 6.05
CA ARG A 7 -0.26 4.41 7.52
C ARG A 7 1.18 4.30 8.00
N GLY A 8 1.40 4.69 9.26
CA GLY A 8 2.70 4.54 9.91
C GLY A 8 3.77 5.47 9.35
N ILE A 9 3.38 6.58 8.74
CA ILE A 9 4.32 7.63 8.37
C ILE A 9 4.68 8.44 9.61
N GLU A 10 5.96 8.73 9.77
CA GLU A 10 6.45 9.63 10.81
C GLU A 10 5.93 11.06 10.57
N ASP A 11 5.72 11.81 11.64
CA ASP A 11 5.19 13.18 11.56
C ASP A 11 6.05 14.10 10.69
N GLU A 12 7.37 13.93 10.75
CA GLU A 12 8.31 14.67 9.91
C GLU A 12 8.06 14.40 8.42
N LEU A 13 7.87 13.14 8.04
CA LEU A 13 7.58 12.76 6.66
C LEU A 13 6.21 13.29 6.21
N ALA A 14 5.21 13.25 7.09
CA ALA A 14 3.90 13.81 6.81
C ALA A 14 3.97 15.32 6.53
N GLU A 15 4.71 16.09 7.34
CA GLU A 15 4.93 17.51 7.11
C GLU A 15 5.70 17.79 5.82
N ARG A 16 6.72 16.99 5.50
CA ARG A 16 7.44 17.10 4.22
C ARG A 16 6.52 16.90 3.03
N ILE A 17 5.61 15.92 3.07
CA ILE A 17 4.62 15.69 2.01
C ILE A 17 3.65 16.87 1.90
N LYS A 18 3.15 17.40 3.03
CA LYS A 18 2.27 18.57 3.03
C LYS A 18 2.95 19.79 2.43
N ASN A 19 4.21 20.04 2.78
CA ASN A 19 4.99 21.15 2.22
C ASN A 19 5.20 20.97 0.72
N TYR A 20 5.59 19.77 0.28
CA TYR A 20 5.71 19.44 -1.14
C TYR A 20 4.43 19.73 -1.93
N ALA A 21 3.27 19.36 -1.38
CA ALA A 21 1.97 19.59 -1.99
C ALA A 21 1.62 21.08 -2.03
N ARG A 22 1.87 21.82 -0.94
CA ARG A 22 1.63 23.25 -0.83
C ARG A 22 2.44 24.04 -1.87
N ASP A 23 3.73 23.74 -1.99
CA ASP A 23 4.64 24.45 -2.90
C ASP A 23 4.23 24.32 -4.38
N ARG A 24 3.53 23.23 -4.73
CA ARG A 24 3.05 22.94 -6.09
C ARG A 24 1.57 23.24 -6.30
N GLY A 25 0.87 23.72 -5.27
CA GLY A 25 -0.59 23.93 -5.32
C GLY A 25 -1.37 22.63 -5.60
N MET A 26 -0.82 21.47 -5.23
CA MET A 26 -1.42 20.16 -5.47
C MET A 26 -2.14 19.63 -4.23
N THR A 27 -3.04 18.68 -4.43
CA THR A 27 -3.61 17.93 -3.31
C THR A 27 -2.60 16.90 -2.80
N ILE A 28 -2.66 16.59 -1.49
CA ILE A 28 -1.78 15.61 -0.86
C ILE A 28 -1.80 14.27 -1.61
N ASN A 29 -2.99 13.81 -2.01
CA ASN A 29 -3.15 12.55 -2.73
C ASN A 29 -2.44 12.57 -4.09
N ALA A 30 -2.60 13.65 -4.87
CA ALA A 30 -1.94 13.80 -6.16
C ALA A 30 -0.41 13.84 -6.01
N SER A 31 0.07 14.56 -4.98
CA SER A 31 1.49 14.61 -4.66
C SER A 31 2.07 13.26 -4.28
N ILE A 32 1.38 12.47 -3.46
CA ILE A 32 1.83 11.12 -3.10
C ILE A 32 1.92 10.23 -4.34
N LEU A 33 0.92 10.25 -5.22
CA LEU A 33 0.94 9.45 -6.45
C LEU A 33 2.09 9.83 -7.39
N GLU A 34 2.36 11.14 -7.51
CA GLU A 34 3.49 11.64 -8.29
C GLU A 34 4.83 11.18 -7.70
N ILE A 35 5.01 11.31 -6.39
CA ILE A 35 6.23 10.88 -5.68
C ILE A 35 6.47 9.39 -5.90
N VAL A 36 5.43 8.56 -5.73
CA VAL A 36 5.52 7.11 -5.94
C VAL A 36 5.89 6.79 -7.39
N ARG A 37 5.25 7.43 -8.37
CA ARG A 37 5.54 7.20 -9.79
C ARG A 37 6.99 7.58 -10.12
N SER A 38 7.43 8.75 -9.69
CA SER A 38 8.79 9.24 -9.88
C SER A 38 9.83 8.34 -9.20
N ALA A 39 9.56 7.86 -7.99
CA ALA A 39 10.45 6.95 -7.28
C ALA A 39 10.59 5.60 -7.99
N LEU A 40 9.51 5.08 -8.61
CA LEU A 40 9.55 3.86 -9.40
C LEU A 40 10.29 4.06 -10.74
N SER A 41 10.12 5.22 -11.38
CA SER A 41 10.79 5.56 -12.64
C SER A 41 12.26 5.94 -12.48
N ALA A 42 12.67 6.44 -11.30
CA ALA A 42 14.05 6.83 -11.02
C ALA A 42 14.98 5.65 -10.71
N ARG A 43 14.45 4.43 -10.50
CA ARG A 43 15.29 3.24 -10.33
C ARG A 43 15.82 2.78 -11.68
N PRO A 44 17.14 2.71 -11.90
CA PRO A 44 17.69 2.11 -13.11
C PRO A 44 17.21 0.65 -13.15
N THR A 45 16.47 0.34 -14.20
CA THR A 45 15.79 -0.94 -14.41
C THR A 45 16.81 -2.01 -14.81
N THR A 46 17.72 -2.43 -13.93
CA THR A 46 18.73 -3.43 -14.28
C THR A 46 18.54 -4.80 -13.63
N ALA A 47 17.63 -4.97 -12.66
CA ALA A 47 17.46 -6.28 -11.99
C ALA A 47 16.01 -6.78 -11.81
N VAL A 48 14.99 -5.91 -11.90
CA VAL A 48 13.60 -6.28 -11.55
C VAL A 48 12.72 -6.54 -12.78
N ALA A 49 13.09 -6.02 -13.96
CA ALA A 49 12.30 -6.16 -15.18
C ALA A 49 12.29 -7.60 -15.74
N SER A 50 13.37 -8.35 -15.56
CA SER A 50 13.48 -9.74 -16.03
C SER A 50 12.66 -10.73 -15.20
N ARG A 51 12.26 -10.38 -13.97
CA ARG A 51 11.41 -11.23 -13.12
C ARG A 51 9.95 -10.83 -13.14
N ALA A 52 9.64 -9.56 -13.41
CA ALA A 52 8.27 -9.07 -13.48
C ALA A 52 7.52 -9.50 -14.76
N ARG A 53 8.23 -9.77 -15.86
CA ARG A 53 7.62 -10.13 -17.15
C ARG A 53 7.14 -11.59 -17.23
N GLU A 54 7.51 -12.44 -16.27
CA GLU A 54 7.03 -13.82 -16.18
C GLU A 54 5.79 -14.00 -15.29
N ILE A 55 5.34 -12.93 -14.59
CA ILE A 55 4.25 -13.01 -13.60
C ILE A 55 2.97 -12.30 -14.06
N ASP A 56 2.88 -11.93 -15.35
CA ASP A 56 1.84 -11.04 -15.90
C ASP A 56 1.01 -11.70 -17.02
N GLU A 57 0.68 -12.98 -16.87
CA GLU A 57 -0.31 -13.66 -17.73
C GLU A 57 -1.37 -14.45 -16.93
N GLY A 58 -1.61 -14.05 -15.67
CA GLY A 58 -2.63 -14.65 -14.80
C GLY A 58 -3.56 -13.60 -14.21
N ASP A 59 -4.68 -13.41 -14.87
CA ASP A 59 -5.96 -12.87 -14.42
C ASP A 59 -6.02 -12.19 -13.02
N GLY A 60 -6.32 -10.89 -13.02
CA GLY A 60 -7.34 -10.32 -12.13
C GLY A 60 -7.16 -10.30 -10.60
N GLU A 61 -6.05 -10.75 -10.02
CA GLU A 61 -5.90 -10.69 -8.55
C GLU A 61 -5.27 -9.39 -8.08
N MET A 62 -6.14 -8.51 -7.57
CA MET A 62 -5.82 -7.43 -6.66
C MET A 62 -4.80 -7.92 -5.62
N ARG A 63 -3.54 -7.55 -5.78
CA ARG A 63 -2.49 -7.88 -4.81
C ARG A 63 -2.80 -7.16 -3.50
N VAL A 64 -3.45 -7.86 -2.60
CA VAL A 64 -3.63 -7.48 -1.20
C VAL A 64 -2.23 -7.39 -0.61
N LEU A 65 -1.67 -6.19 -0.57
CA LEU A 65 -0.50 -5.86 0.25
C LEU A 65 -0.97 -5.70 1.71
N GLY A 66 -1.62 -6.74 2.25
CA GLY A 66 -1.77 -6.94 3.67
C GLY A 66 -0.51 -7.66 4.15
N GLY A 67 0.06 -7.22 5.26
CA GLY A 67 1.14 -7.97 5.91
C GLY A 67 0.74 -9.44 6.00
N SER A 68 1.70 -10.34 5.75
CA SER A 68 1.47 -11.78 5.85
C SER A 68 1.06 -12.11 7.28
N TRP A 69 -0.24 -12.24 7.52
CA TRP A 69 -0.73 -12.83 8.75
C TRP A 69 -0.22 -14.26 8.79
N SER A 70 0.43 -14.62 9.88
CA SER A 70 0.74 -16.02 10.14
C SER A 70 -0.57 -16.82 10.24
N SER A 71 -0.53 -18.12 9.96
CA SER A 71 -1.72 -18.98 10.04
C SER A 71 -2.39 -18.96 11.42
N ASP A 72 -1.61 -18.72 12.47
CA ASP A 72 -2.10 -18.59 13.84
C ASP A 72 -2.87 -17.29 14.06
N GLU A 73 -2.39 -16.16 13.53
CA GLU A 73 -3.09 -14.88 13.61
C GLU A 73 -4.42 -14.92 12.85
N ALA A 74 -4.42 -15.53 11.66
CA ALA A 74 -5.63 -15.67 10.85
C ALA A 74 -6.69 -16.53 11.56
N ARG A 75 -6.26 -17.58 12.25
CA ARG A 75 -7.13 -18.45 13.06
C ARG A 75 -7.70 -17.70 14.26
N ALA A 76 -6.85 -17.00 15.01
CA ALA A 76 -7.25 -16.25 16.21
C ALA A 76 -8.31 -15.17 15.90
N PHE A 77 -8.19 -14.50 14.75
CA PHE A 77 -9.17 -13.50 14.34
C PHE A 77 -10.50 -14.11 13.91
N HIS A 78 -10.49 -15.21 13.14
CA HIS A 78 -11.73 -15.90 12.80
C HIS A 78 -12.48 -16.40 14.04
N GLU A 79 -11.75 -16.91 15.03
CA GLU A 79 -12.31 -17.33 16.31
C GLU A 79 -12.94 -16.16 17.08
N ALA A 80 -12.25 -15.01 17.13
CA ALA A 80 -12.76 -13.79 17.77
C ALA A 80 -14.02 -13.24 17.10
N ILE A 81 -14.09 -13.25 15.76
CA ILE A 81 -15.29 -12.82 15.02
C ILE A 81 -16.45 -13.78 15.28
N GLY A 82 -16.22 -15.10 15.23
CA GLY A 82 -17.27 -16.09 15.52
C GLY A 82 -17.82 -15.96 16.95
N ALA A 83 -16.96 -15.68 17.93
CA ALA A 83 -17.39 -15.41 19.30
C ALA A 83 -18.26 -14.15 19.41
N LEU A 84 -17.97 -13.11 18.61
CA LEU A 84 -18.75 -11.87 18.57
C LEU A 84 -20.12 -12.09 17.93
N GLU A 85 -20.21 -12.90 16.87
CA GLU A 85 -21.47 -13.22 16.20
C GLU A 85 -22.39 -14.09 17.05
N ASN A 86 -21.81 -14.98 17.87
CA ASN A 86 -22.54 -15.82 18.83
C ASN A 86 -22.97 -15.07 20.10
N LEU A 87 -22.59 -13.79 20.24
CA LEU A 87 -23.01 -12.94 21.36
C LEU A 87 -24.35 -12.22 21.10
N LYS A 88 -25.03 -12.56 20.01
CA LYS A 88 -26.39 -12.09 19.66
C LYS A 88 -27.48 -12.98 20.25
#